data_AF-A0A438E176-F1
#
_entry.id   AF-A0A438E176-F1
#
_cell.length_a   1.000
_cell.length_b   1.000
_cell.length_c   1.000
_cell.angle_alpha   90.00
_cell.angle_beta   90.00
_cell.angle_gamma   90.00
#
_symmetry.space_group_name_H-M   'P 1'
#
loop_
_entity.id
_entity.type
_entity.pdbx_description
1 polymer ?
#
loop_
_entity_poly.entity_id
_entity_poly.type
_entity_poly.pdbx_seq_one_letter_code
_entity_poly.pdbx_strand_id
1 'polypeptide(L)'
;MLAHEAKVFLSFKGKDTSHNFTDNLYAALYRKGIHTFRIDDLRGEDIAPGLLYAIEKSRLVLVILSHNYARSNWCLDELVRIMECREEMGKIVFPVFYHVDPSHVRNQKGSYGEAFAYHERNGFGHQTQRWRAALREVGILSGWHVHD
;
A
#
# COMPACT_ATOMS: atom_id res chain seq x y z
N MET A 1 -28.84 -7.97 8.07
CA MET A 1 -27.63 -7.59 8.83
C MET A 1 -26.89 -6.57 7.98
N LEU A 2 -26.87 -5.30 8.38
CA LEU A 2 -26.25 -4.23 7.59
C LEU A 2 -24.73 -4.51 7.51
N ALA A 3 -24.22 -4.79 6.31
CA ALA A 3 -22.79 -4.80 6.06
C ALA A 3 -22.30 -3.36 6.27
N HIS A 4 -21.68 -3.09 7.41
CA HIS A 4 -21.11 -1.77 7.67
C HIS A 4 -20.02 -1.50 6.63
N GLU A 5 -20.19 -0.43 5.85
CA GLU A 5 -19.20 0.03 4.88
C GLU A 5 -17.86 0.26 5.61
N ALA A 6 -16.76 -0.28 5.07
CA ALA A 6 -15.44 -0.02 5.62
C ALA A 6 -15.11 1.46 5.49
N LYS A 7 -14.52 2.02 6.54
CA LYS A 7 -14.08 3.41 6.53
C LYS A 7 -12.64 3.52 6.04
N VAL A 8 -11.84 2.48 6.28
CA VAL A 8 -10.40 2.44 6.04
C VAL A 8 -10.00 1.16 5.30
N PHE A 9 -9.15 1.29 4.29
CA PHE A 9 -8.42 0.19 3.66
C PHE A 9 -6.93 0.27 4.04
N LEU A 10 -6.34 -0.85 4.47
CA LEU A 10 -4.91 -0.96 4.77
C LEU A 10 -4.21 -1.76 3.67
N SER A 11 -3.30 -1.09 2.95
CA SER A 11 -2.34 -1.68 2.01
C SER A 11 -0.99 -1.84 2.70
N PHE A 12 -0.42 -3.04 2.71
CA PHE A 12 0.85 -3.29 3.39
C PHE A 12 1.54 -4.55 2.87
N LYS A 13 2.85 -4.63 3.10
CA LYS A 13 3.62 -5.86 2.94
C LYS A 13 3.48 -6.69 4.21
N GLY A 14 2.85 -7.87 4.12
CA GLY A 14 2.59 -8.70 5.29
C GLY A 14 3.84 -9.07 6.05
N LYS A 15 4.79 -9.68 5.33
CA LYS A 15 6.06 -10.13 5.91
C LYS A 15 6.84 -9.05 6.65
N ASP A 16 6.63 -7.77 6.33
CA ASP A 16 7.34 -6.67 6.97
C ASP A 16 6.64 -6.14 8.23
N THR A 17 5.31 -6.28 8.32
CA THR A 17 4.52 -5.49 9.31
C THR A 17 3.38 -6.25 9.99
N SER A 18 3.06 -7.49 9.56
CA SER A 18 1.87 -8.24 9.97
C SER A 18 1.89 -8.74 11.41
N HIS A 19 3.02 -8.75 12.11
CA HIS A 19 3.10 -9.17 13.52
C HIS A 19 3.39 -8.02 14.49
N ASN A 20 3.56 -6.80 13.97
CA ASN A 20 3.98 -5.64 14.77
C ASN A 20 3.02 -4.47 14.51
N PHE A 21 3.45 -3.53 13.66
CA PHE A 21 2.78 -2.25 13.45
C PHE A 21 1.37 -2.37 12.88
N THR A 22 1.18 -3.15 11.81
CA THR A 22 -0.12 -3.21 11.10
C THR A 22 -1.19 -3.91 11.94
N ASP A 23 -0.82 -4.94 12.71
CA ASP A 23 -1.71 -5.61 13.66
C ASP A 23 -2.16 -4.66 14.78
N ASN A 24 -1.22 -3.90 15.36
CA ASN A 24 -1.52 -2.91 16.39
C ASN A 24 -2.41 -1.77 15.85
N LEU A 25 -2.13 -1.27 14.65
CA LEU A 25 -2.94 -0.25 13.98
C LEU A 25 -4.36 -0.76 13.73
N TYR A 26 -4.49 -1.98 13.20
CA TYR A 26 -5.79 -2.60 12.97
C TYR A 26 -6.58 -2.76 14.28
N ALA A 27 -5.93 -3.27 15.35
CA ALA A 27 -6.56 -3.42 16.65
C ALA A 27 -7.01 -2.08 17.25
N ALA A 28 -6.21 -1.01 17.08
CA ALA A 28 -6.55 0.33 17.54
C ALA A 28 -7.77 0.89 16.79
N LEU A 29 -7.80 0.75 15.45
CA LEU A 29 -8.94 1.15 14.62
C LEU A 29 -10.21 0.39 15.02
N TYR A 30 -10.10 -0.93 15.23
CA TYR A 30 -11.20 -1.76 15.70
C TYR A 30 -11.74 -1.31 17.06
N ARG A 31 -10.86 -1.05 18.04
CA ARG A 31 -11.24 -0.54 19.38
C ARG A 31 -11.94 0.82 19.31
N LYS A 32 -11.69 1.61 18.27
CA LYS A 32 -12.36 2.89 18.01
C LYS A 32 -13.64 2.75 17.17
N GLY A 33 -14.07 1.53 16.85
CA GLY A 33 -15.26 1.27 16.05
C GLY A 33 -15.10 1.64 14.57
N ILE A 34 -13.87 1.68 14.07
CA ILE A 34 -13.56 2.00 12.67
C ILE A 34 -13.43 0.69 11.89
N HIS A 35 -14.46 0.38 11.09
CA HIS A 35 -14.45 -0.79 10.22
C HIS A 35 -13.34 -0.66 9.17
N THR A 36 -12.46 -1.66 9.12
CA THR A 36 -11.20 -1.60 8.38
C THR A 36 -11.03 -2.86 7.54
N PHE A 37 -10.81 -2.69 6.24
CA PHE A 37 -10.35 -3.78 5.37
C PHE A 37 -8.83 -3.88 5.44
N ARG A 38 -8.33 -5.11 5.50
CA ARG A 38 -6.91 -5.40 5.52
C ARG A 38 -6.63 -6.53 4.54
N ILE A 39 -5.86 -6.26 3.50
CA ILE A 39 -5.40 -7.27 2.55
C ILE A 39 -3.89 -7.38 2.68
N ASP A 40 -3.44 -8.58 3.04
CA ASP A 40 -2.04 -8.94 3.12
C ASP A 40 -1.62 -9.56 1.77
N ASP A 41 -0.45 -9.16 1.27
CA ASP A 41 0.14 -9.72 0.05
C ASP A 41 0.61 -11.18 0.19
N LEU A 42 0.55 -11.77 1.39
CA LEU A 42 0.82 -13.20 1.66
C LEU A 42 -0.11 -14.17 0.92
N ARG A 43 -1.22 -13.71 0.32
CA ARG A 43 -2.23 -14.59 -0.29
C ARG A 43 -2.03 -14.89 -1.77
N GLY A 44 -1.08 -14.25 -2.46
CA GLY A 44 -0.50 -14.75 -3.72
C GLY A 44 -1.43 -15.01 -4.92
N GLU A 45 -2.71 -14.66 -4.90
CA GLU A 45 -3.64 -14.92 -6.00
C GLU A 45 -4.17 -13.61 -6.55
N ASP A 46 -4.07 -13.41 -7.88
CA ASP A 46 -4.57 -12.33 -8.77
C ASP A 46 -5.39 -11.23 -8.09
N ILE A 47 -5.05 -9.94 -8.35
CA ILE A 47 -5.69 -8.73 -7.77
C ILE A 47 -7.12 -9.03 -7.38
N ALA A 48 -7.32 -9.43 -6.11
CA ALA A 48 -8.51 -10.19 -5.79
C ALA A 48 -9.71 -9.29 -6.08
N PRO A 49 -10.83 -9.78 -6.62
CA PRO A 49 -12.05 -8.98 -6.74
C PRO A 49 -12.43 -8.27 -5.42
N GLY A 50 -12.01 -8.85 -4.28
CA GLY A 50 -12.08 -8.24 -2.95
C GLY A 50 -11.25 -6.97 -2.75
N LEU A 51 -10.14 -6.76 -3.47
CA LEU A 51 -9.32 -5.54 -3.42
C LEU A 51 -10.07 -4.35 -3.99
N LEU A 52 -10.61 -4.49 -5.21
CA LEU A 52 -11.39 -3.42 -5.83
C LEU A 52 -12.60 -3.08 -4.99
N TYR A 53 -13.33 -4.11 -4.55
CA TYR A 53 -14.47 -3.92 -3.67
C TYR A 53 -14.08 -3.20 -2.36
N ALA A 54 -12.95 -3.58 -1.74
CA ALA A 54 -12.49 -2.97 -0.50
C ALA A 54 -12.07 -1.51 -0.69
N ILE A 55 -11.39 -1.18 -1.79
CA ILE A 55 -11.01 0.19 -2.13
C ILE A 55 -12.27 1.01 -2.45
N GLU A 56 -13.19 0.49 -3.24
CA GLU A 56 -14.46 1.14 -3.59
C GLU A 56 -15.31 1.43 -2.36
N LYS A 57 -15.40 0.49 -1.42
CA LYS A 57 -16.17 0.64 -0.18
C LYS A 57 -15.48 1.48 0.89
N SER A 58 -14.17 1.72 0.77
CA SER A 58 -13.42 2.55 1.71
C SER A 58 -13.34 4.00 1.25
N ARG A 59 -13.44 4.96 2.17
CA ARG A 59 -13.18 6.38 1.87
C ARG A 59 -11.71 6.74 2.06
N LEU A 60 -11.06 6.12 3.04
CA LEU A 60 -9.68 6.36 3.42
C LEU A 60 -8.83 5.13 3.12
N VAL A 61 -7.64 5.34 2.56
CA VAL A 61 -6.66 4.30 2.27
C VAL A 61 -5.36 4.65 2.99
N LEU A 62 -4.86 3.74 3.83
CA LEU A 62 -3.52 3.84 4.42
C LEU A 62 -2.59 2.91 3.65
N VAL A 63 -1.51 3.46 3.12
CA VAL A 63 -0.47 2.70 2.41
C VAL A 63 0.76 2.60 3.28
N ILE A 64 1.02 1.43 3.85
CA ILE A 64 2.16 1.17 4.73
C ILE A 64 3.35 0.75 3.88
N LEU A 65 4.16 1.74 3.53
CA LEU A 65 5.35 1.63 2.71
C LEU A 65 6.53 1.17 3.59
N SER A 66 6.88 -0.11 3.49
CA SER A 66 7.96 -0.74 4.23
C SER A 66 9.15 -1.11 3.34
N HIS A 67 10.25 -1.55 3.95
CA HIS A 67 11.51 -1.86 3.27
C HIS A 67 11.35 -2.76 2.03
N ASN A 68 10.53 -3.82 2.11
CA ASN A 68 10.32 -4.78 1.02
C ASN A 68 9.01 -4.57 0.24
N TYR A 69 8.30 -3.45 0.45
CA TYR A 69 7.03 -3.19 -0.22
C TYR A 69 7.18 -3.27 -1.74
N ALA A 70 8.16 -2.55 -2.30
CA ALA A 70 8.42 -2.54 -3.74
C ALA A 70 8.98 -3.85 -4.28
N ARG A 71 9.36 -4.81 -3.43
CA ARG A 71 9.83 -6.13 -3.90
C ARG A 71 8.68 -7.02 -4.34
N SER A 72 7.45 -6.70 -3.93
CA SER A 72 6.22 -7.42 -4.26
C SER A 72 5.52 -6.79 -5.47
N ASN A 73 5.41 -7.52 -6.57
CA ASN A 73 4.62 -7.07 -7.73
C ASN A 73 3.19 -6.75 -7.32
N TRP A 74 2.63 -7.58 -6.43
CA TRP A 74 1.31 -7.40 -5.87
C TRP A 74 1.13 -6.04 -5.20
N CYS A 75 2.01 -5.69 -4.25
CA CYS A 75 1.94 -4.41 -3.56
C CYS A 75 2.05 -3.23 -4.54
N LEU A 76 2.88 -3.38 -5.59
CA LEU A 76 3.04 -2.34 -6.61
C LEU A 76 1.81 -2.19 -7.52
N ASP A 77 1.18 -3.29 -7.92
CA ASP A 77 -0.06 -3.26 -8.70
C ASP A 77 -1.24 -2.74 -7.88
N GLU A 78 -1.32 -3.14 -6.60
CA GLU A 78 -2.28 -2.59 -5.64
C GLU A 78 -2.09 -1.09 -5.46
N LEU A 79 -0.85 -0.61 -5.33
CA LEU A 79 -0.57 0.82 -5.23
C LEU A 79 -1.01 1.58 -6.49
N VAL A 80 -0.73 1.06 -7.69
CA VAL A 80 -1.21 1.67 -8.94
C VAL A 80 -2.72 1.83 -8.89
N ARG A 81 -3.45 0.76 -8.52
CA ARG A 81 -4.92 0.81 -8.46
C ARG A 81 -5.45 1.77 -7.40
N ILE A 82 -4.79 1.86 -6.25
CA ILE A 82 -5.13 2.84 -5.20
C ILE A 82 -5.00 4.26 -5.72
N MET A 83 -3.92 4.56 -6.45
CA MET A 83 -3.67 5.90 -7.00
C MET A 83 -4.65 6.24 -8.13
N GLU A 84 -5.02 5.28 -8.98
CA GLU A 84 -6.12 5.44 -9.95
C GLU A 84 -7.45 5.74 -9.24
N CYS A 85 -7.83 4.96 -8.22
CA CYS A 85 -9.04 5.22 -7.46
C CYS A 85 -9.02 6.57 -6.72
N ARG A 86 -7.85 7.04 -6.28
CA ARG A 86 -7.69 8.38 -5.69
C ARG A 86 -8.09 9.46 -6.68
N GLU A 87 -7.67 9.34 -7.93
CA GLU A 87 -8.00 10.29 -9.00
C GLU A 87 -9.47 10.16 -9.45
N GLU A 88 -9.91 8.94 -9.76
CA GLU A 88 -11.24 8.69 -10.36
C GLU A 88 -12.39 8.78 -9.35
N MET A 89 -12.16 8.36 -8.11
CA MET A 89 -13.20 8.18 -7.08
C MET A 89 -13.01 9.09 -5.87
N GLY A 90 -12.00 9.97 -5.87
CA GLY A 90 -11.74 10.91 -4.78
C GLY A 90 -11.36 10.25 -3.46
N LYS A 91 -10.71 9.08 -3.49
CA LYS A 91 -10.22 8.39 -2.28
C LYS A 91 -9.20 9.26 -1.55
N ILE A 92 -9.23 9.23 -0.21
CA ILE A 92 -8.22 9.92 0.61
C ILE A 92 -7.11 8.93 0.91
N VAL A 93 -5.92 9.15 0.35
CA VAL A 93 -4.76 8.28 0.53
C VAL A 93 -3.78 8.93 1.49
N PHE A 94 -3.35 8.19 2.53
CA PHE A 94 -2.23 8.58 3.38
C PHE A 94 -1.11 7.53 3.35
N PRO A 95 0.11 7.92 2.98
CA PRO A 95 1.27 7.05 3.14
C PRO A 95 1.71 6.99 4.61
N VAL A 96 2.11 5.80 5.04
CA VAL A 96 2.88 5.56 6.25
C VAL A 96 4.22 5.00 5.81
N PHE A 97 5.29 5.78 5.99
CA PHE A 97 6.66 5.39 5.70
C PHE A 97 7.21 4.62 6.90
N TYR A 98 7.19 3.29 6.83
CA TYR A 98 7.56 2.40 7.93
C TYR A 98 9.03 1.97 7.81
N HIS A 99 9.90 2.56 8.63
CA HIS A 99 11.37 2.43 8.58
C HIS A 99 11.99 2.66 7.19
N VAL A 100 11.41 3.57 6.41
CA VAL A 100 11.92 3.94 5.09
C VAL A 100 11.90 5.45 4.94
N ASP A 101 12.96 6.02 4.38
CA ASP A 101 12.98 7.42 4.02
C ASP A 101 11.92 7.69 2.92
N PRO A 102 10.99 8.63 3.09
CA PRO A 102 10.07 9.05 2.03
C PRO A 102 10.78 9.39 0.71
N SER A 103 12.00 9.92 0.78
CA SER A 103 12.83 10.23 -0.39
C SER A 103 13.25 8.98 -1.17
N HIS A 104 13.43 7.84 -0.49
CA HIS A 104 13.71 6.55 -1.10
C HIS A 104 12.49 6.00 -1.81
N VAL A 105 11.29 6.14 -1.24
CA VAL A 105 10.04 5.79 -1.91
C VAL A 105 9.85 6.64 -3.16
N ARG A 106 9.89 7.97 -3.00
CA ARG A 106 9.59 8.94 -4.06
C ARG A 106 10.53 8.85 -5.26
N ASN A 107 11.82 8.62 -5.00
CA ASN A 107 12.86 8.58 -6.02
C ASN A 107 13.36 7.16 -6.33
N GLN A 108 12.71 6.13 -5.76
CA GLN A 108 13.10 4.73 -5.86
C GLN A 108 14.60 4.50 -5.61
N LYS A 109 15.07 4.92 -4.43
CA LYS A 109 16.43 4.72 -3.93
C LYS A 109 16.48 3.68 -2.80
N GLY A 110 17.68 3.27 -2.38
CA GLY A 110 17.85 2.22 -1.37
C GLY A 110 17.16 0.93 -1.79
N SER A 111 16.42 0.30 -0.86
CA SER A 111 15.70 -0.96 -1.12
C SER A 111 14.69 -0.89 -2.26
N TYR A 112 14.09 0.28 -2.51
CA TYR A 112 13.19 0.48 -3.64
C TYR A 112 13.97 0.44 -4.96
N GLY A 113 15.14 1.06 -5.02
CA GLY A 113 16.01 1.00 -6.21
C GLY A 113 16.46 -0.42 -6.52
N GLU A 114 16.87 -1.17 -5.49
CA GLU A 114 17.23 -2.58 -5.61
C GLU A 114 16.06 -3.45 -6.10
N ALA A 115 14.85 -3.19 -5.58
CA ALA A 115 13.64 -3.89 -6.02
C ALA A 115 13.33 -3.62 -7.51
N PHE A 116 13.47 -2.38 -7.97
CA PHE A 116 13.27 -2.08 -9.40
C PHE A 116 14.33 -2.70 -10.30
N ALA A 117 15.61 -2.70 -9.89
CA ALA A 117 16.66 -3.39 -10.62
C ALA A 117 16.38 -4.90 -10.72
N TYR A 118 15.82 -5.50 -9.67
CA TYR A 118 15.34 -6.87 -9.72
C TYR A 118 14.20 -7.04 -10.74
N HIS A 119 13.16 -6.21 -10.68
CA HIS A 119 12.00 -6.33 -11.57
C HIS A 119 12.36 -6.18 -13.05
N GLU A 120 13.22 -5.22 -13.38
CA GLU A 120 13.72 -5.01 -14.74
C GLU A 120 14.48 -6.24 -15.26
N ARG A 121 15.32 -6.86 -14.43
CA ARG A 121 16.03 -8.11 -14.79
C ARG A 121 15.10 -9.31 -14.94
N ASN A 122 13.93 -9.30 -14.32
CA ASN A 122 12.96 -10.41 -14.35
C ASN A 122 11.81 -10.17 -15.33
N GLY A 123 11.99 -9.28 -16.31
CA GLY A 123 11.04 -9.11 -17.42
C GLY A 123 9.86 -8.17 -17.14
N PHE A 124 9.85 -7.48 -16.00
CA PHE A 124 8.79 -6.51 -15.65
C PHE A 124 9.06 -5.09 -16.13
N GLY A 125 9.98 -4.91 -17.10
CA GLY A 125 10.41 -3.60 -17.59
C GLY A 125 9.26 -2.68 -17.98
N HIS A 126 8.24 -3.21 -18.66
CA HIS A 126 7.06 -2.42 -19.06
C HIS A 126 6.18 -2.00 -17.86
N GLN A 127 6.04 -2.84 -16.84
CA GLN A 127 5.27 -2.54 -15.62
C GLN A 127 6.01 -1.56 -14.70
N THR A 128 7.35 -1.53 -14.76
CA THR A 128 8.11 -0.65 -13.87
C THR A 128 7.75 0.82 -14.03
N GLN A 129 7.39 1.28 -15.23
CA GLN A 129 7.05 2.68 -15.46
C GLN A 129 5.81 3.11 -14.67
N ARG A 130 4.73 2.30 -14.68
CA ARG A 130 3.51 2.59 -13.90
C ARG A 130 3.78 2.52 -12.40
N TRP A 131 4.57 1.55 -11.94
CA TRP A 131 4.92 1.40 -10.53
C TRP A 131 5.75 2.58 -10.02
N ARG A 132 6.73 3.05 -10.81
CA ARG A 132 7.52 4.25 -10.49
C ARG A 132 6.64 5.50 -10.39
N ALA A 133 5.69 5.66 -11.30
CA ALA A 133 4.76 6.78 -11.27
C ALA A 133 3.91 6.77 -9.99
N ALA A 134 3.31 5.64 -9.65
CA ALA A 134 2.48 5.50 -8.45
C ALA A 134 3.29 5.72 -7.16
N LEU A 135 4.51 5.17 -7.06
CA LEU A 135 5.41 5.40 -5.92
C LEU A 135 5.86 6.86 -5.80
N ARG A 136 6.13 7.52 -6.93
CA ARG A 136 6.46 8.94 -6.94
C ARG A 136 5.29 9.78 -6.45
N GLU A 137 4.08 9.50 -6.93
CA GLU A 137 2.88 10.23 -6.54
C GLU A 137 2.54 10.03 -5.06
N VAL A 138 2.47 8.78 -4.60
CA VAL A 138 2.18 8.49 -3.18
C VAL A 138 3.27 9.07 -2.26
N GLY A 139 4.53 9.07 -2.70
CA GLY A 139 5.66 9.63 -1.95
C GLY A 139 5.68 11.18 -1.88
N ILE A 140 4.81 11.87 -2.63
CA ILE A 140 4.62 13.33 -2.53
C ILE A 140 3.52 13.68 -1.52
N LEU A 141 2.61 12.74 -1.22
CA LEU A 141 1.50 13.00 -0.31
C LEU A 141 2.00 13.20 1.13
N SER A 142 1.26 14.01 1.88
CA SER A 142 1.48 14.14 3.32
C SER A 142 1.12 12.84 4.03
N GLY A 143 1.98 12.39 4.93
CA GLY A 143 1.82 11.14 5.66
C GLY A 143 2.68 11.08 6.91
N TRP A 144 2.87 9.88 7.45
CA TRP A 144 3.62 9.67 8.69
C TRP A 144 4.90 8.87 8.46
N HIS A 145 5.96 9.26 9.15
CA HIS A 145 7.20 8.49 9.21
C HIS A 145 7.26 7.77 10.55
N VAL A 146 7.44 6.45 10.50
CA VAL A 146 7.50 5.59 11.69
C VAL A 146 8.91 4.99 11.76
N HIS A 147 9.56 5.19 12.90
CA HIS A 147 10.95 4.78 13.14
C HIS A 147 11.12 3.74 14.25
N ASP A 148 10.04 3.44 15.00
CA ASP A 148 10.07 2.78 16.31
C ASP A 148 10.36 1.27 16.30
#